data_AF-A0AAN7Y6Q5-F1
#
_entry.id   AF-A0AAN7Y6Q5-F1
#
_cell.length_a   1.000
_cell.length_b   1.000
_cell.length_c   1.000
_cell.angle_alpha   90.00
_cell.angle_beta   90.00
_cell.angle_gamma   90.00
#
_symmetry.space_group_name_H-M   'P 1'
#
loop_
_entity.id
_entity.type
_entity.pdbx_description
1 polymer ?
#
loop_
_entity_poly.entity_id
_entity_poly.type
_entity_poly.pdbx_seq_one_letter_code
_entity_poly.pdbx_strand_id
1 'polypeptide(L)'
;MVRDKLRENPDNRQFDFSENYIFGKFDAFCRRLEKIGDMASSLESLAALQHMKVEGIEKIYVRYQTIVSTTTSKTYDVLDHRKLEVK
;
A
#
# COMPACT_ATOMS: atom_id res chain seq x y z
N MET A 1 17.06 17.76 18.33
CA MET A 1 15.67 17.25 18.36
C MET A 1 15.10 17.33 19.78
N VAL A 2 13.79 17.12 19.98
CA VAL A 2 13.16 17.08 21.33
C VAL A 2 13.88 16.10 22.28
N ARG A 3 14.37 14.96 21.75
CA ARG A 3 15.17 13.97 22.50
C ARG A 3 16.46 14.55 23.08
N ASP A 4 17.18 15.37 22.32
CA ASP A 4 18.46 15.93 22.77
C ASP A 4 18.24 16.96 23.89
N LYS A 5 17.19 17.78 23.77
CA LYS A 5 16.77 18.72 24.82
C LYS A 5 16.32 18.02 26.11
N LEU A 6 15.72 16.83 26.01
CA LEU A 6 15.33 16.04 27.18
C LEU A 6 16.53 15.39 27.89
N ARG A 7 17.60 15.06 27.14
CA ARG A 7 18.85 14.53 27.71
C ARG A 7 19.64 15.57 28.51
N GLU A 8 19.46 16.85 28.20
CA GLU A 8 20.06 17.96 28.94
C GLU A 8 19.49 18.12 30.36
N ASN A 9 18.30 17.55 30.64
CA ASN A 9 17.70 17.54 31.98
C ASN A 9 17.20 16.13 32.35
N PRO A 10 18.06 15.31 32.98
CA PRO A 10 17.77 13.90 33.27
C PRO A 10 16.68 13.67 34.32
N ASP A 11 16.30 14.69 35.10
CA ASP A 11 15.24 14.60 36.11
C ASP A 11 13.83 14.54 35.47
N ASN A 12 13.72 14.92 34.20
CA ASN A 12 12.48 14.83 33.44
C ASN A 12 12.32 13.46 32.77
N ARG A 13 11.06 13.03 32.58
CA ARG A 13 10.73 11.79 31.87
C ARG A 13 11.37 11.79 30.48
N GLN A 14 12.27 10.83 30.28
CA GLN A 14 12.94 10.65 28.98
C GLN A 14 12.00 10.01 27.97
N PHE A 15 12.22 10.34 26.70
CA PHE A 15 11.57 9.65 25.58
C PHE A 15 12.28 8.32 25.35
N ASP A 16 11.63 7.21 25.73
CA ASP A 16 12.11 5.84 25.49
C ASP A 16 11.29 5.15 24.39
N PHE A 17 11.25 5.77 23.21
CA PHE A 17 10.71 5.11 22.03
C PHE A 17 11.83 4.81 21.06
N SER A 18 11.81 3.59 20.51
CA SER A 18 12.70 3.22 19.42
C SER A 18 12.35 4.02 18.17
N GLU A 19 13.26 4.91 17.79
CA GLU A 19 13.18 5.69 16.55
C GLU A 19 13.04 4.77 15.33
N ASN A 20 13.79 3.67 15.31
CA ASN A 20 13.70 2.62 14.29
C ASN A 20 12.30 1.96 14.25
N TYR A 21 11.64 1.82 15.39
CA TYR A 21 10.27 1.28 15.43
C TYR A 21 9.26 2.26 14.84
N ILE A 22 9.36 3.55 15.18
CA ILE A 22 8.46 4.59 14.67
C ILE A 22 8.65 4.76 13.16
N PHE A 23 9.88 5.00 12.71
CA PHE A 23 10.16 5.18 11.28
C PHE A 23 9.98 3.89 10.49
N GLY A 24 10.32 2.74 11.07
CA GLY A 24 10.04 1.45 10.44
C GLY A 24 8.55 1.23 10.16
N LYS A 25 7.66 1.62 11.09
CA LYS A 25 6.21 1.60 10.85
C LYS A 25 5.77 2.58 9.77
N PHE A 26 6.33 3.79 9.78
CA PHE A 26 6.00 4.81 8.78
C PHE A 26 6.43 4.37 7.37
N ASP A 27 7.66 3.89 7.23
CA ASP A 27 8.18 3.39 5.96
C ASP A 27 7.38 2.18 5.45
N ALA A 28 6.96 1.28 6.34
CA ALA A 28 6.10 0.16 5.97
C ALA A 28 4.74 0.63 5.44
N PHE A 29 4.17 1.68 6.05
CA PHE A 29 2.92 2.28 5.61
C PHE A 29 3.08 3.00 4.26
N CYS A 30 4.11 3.84 4.08
CA CYS A 30 4.39 4.51 2.81
C CYS A 30 4.59 3.50 1.67
N ARG A 31 5.40 2.46 1.90
CA ARG A 31 5.59 1.38 0.91
C ARG A 31 4.31 0.64 0.55
N ARG A 32 3.36 0.55 1.48
CA ARG A 32 2.03 -0.03 1.20
C ARG A 32 1.20 0.91 0.32
N LEU A 33 1.22 2.21 0.60
CA LEU A 33 0.54 3.20 -0.24
C LEU A 33 1.10 3.22 -1.66
N GLU A 34 2.42 3.19 -1.82
CA GLU A 34 3.09 3.09 -3.12
C GLU A 34 2.58 1.88 -3.91
N LYS A 35 2.59 0.69 -3.30
CA LYS A 35 2.08 -0.54 -3.96
C LYS A 35 0.62 -0.45 -4.39
N ILE A 36 -0.23 0.19 -3.57
CA ILE A 36 -1.64 0.39 -3.92
C ILE A 36 -1.76 1.38 -5.09
N GLY A 37 -0.99 2.46 -5.07
CA GLY A 37 -0.93 3.44 -6.15
C GLY A 37 -0.44 2.84 -7.47
N ASP A 38 0.63 2.04 -7.43
CA ASP A 38 1.17 1.33 -8.61
C ASP A 38 0.15 0.37 -9.20
N MET A 39 -0.54 -0.39 -8.34
CA MET A 39 -1.61 -1.30 -8.76
C MET A 39 -2.76 -0.53 -9.41
N ALA A 40 -3.24 0.54 -8.78
CA ALA A 40 -4.31 1.37 -9.33
C ALA A 40 -3.93 1.96 -10.70
N SER A 41 -2.72 2.50 -10.82
CA SER A 41 -2.19 3.07 -12.06
C SER A 41 -2.08 2.02 -13.17
N SER A 42 -1.69 0.79 -12.82
CA SER A 42 -1.63 -0.35 -13.76
C SER A 42 -3.03 -0.75 -14.24
N LEU A 43 -4.01 -0.82 -13.34
CA LEU A 43 -5.39 -1.15 -13.69
C LEU A 43 -6.02 -0.07 -14.59
N GLU A 44 -5.76 1.20 -14.32
CA GLU A 44 -6.20 2.33 -15.14
C GLU A 44 -5.57 2.30 -16.53
N SER A 45 -4.24 2.11 -16.61
CA SER A 45 -3.52 2.03 -17.89
C SER A 45 -4.04 0.89 -18.77
N LEU A 46 -4.36 -0.25 -18.15
CA LEU A 46 -4.87 -1.44 -18.86
C LEU A 46 -6.37 -1.36 -19.19
N ALA A 47 -7.10 -0.36 -18.68
CA ALA A 47 -8.52 -0.18 -19.02
C ALA A 47 -8.74 0.05 -20.52
N ALA A 48 -7.73 0.56 -21.23
CA ALA A 48 -7.76 0.74 -22.68
C ALA A 48 -7.93 -0.57 -23.48
N LEU A 49 -7.64 -1.73 -22.88
CA LEU A 49 -7.84 -3.05 -23.50
C LEU A 49 -9.27 -3.25 -24.02
N GLN A 50 -10.27 -2.63 -23.37
CA GLN A 50 -11.67 -2.74 -23.76
C GLN A 50 -11.97 -2.12 -25.15
N HIS A 51 -11.12 -1.23 -25.63
CA HIS A 51 -11.30 -0.50 -26.89
C HIS A 51 -10.36 -0.97 -28.01
N MET A 52 -9.46 -1.91 -27.72
CA MET A 52 -8.52 -2.43 -28.70
C MET A 52 -9.22 -3.34 -29.71
N LYS A 53 -8.88 -3.19 -31.00
CA LYS A 53 -9.44 -3.96 -32.11
C LYS A 53 -8.40 -4.92 -32.70
N VAL A 54 -7.76 -5.69 -31.84
CA VAL A 54 -6.77 -6.70 -32.22
C VAL A 54 -7.42 -8.07 -32.13
N GLU A 55 -7.26 -8.88 -33.16
CA GLU A 55 -7.79 -10.25 -33.17
C GLU A 55 -7.24 -11.07 -32.00
N GLY A 56 -8.12 -11.69 -31.21
CA GLY A 56 -7.75 -12.52 -30.07
C GLY A 56 -7.53 -11.76 -28.74
N ILE A 57 -7.72 -10.44 -28.72
CA ILE A 57 -7.61 -9.61 -27.51
C ILE A 57 -8.69 -9.95 -26.46
N GLU A 58 -9.80 -10.56 -26.88
CA GLU A 58 -10.97 -10.83 -26.04
C GLU A 58 -10.59 -11.68 -24.82
N LYS A 59 -9.73 -12.69 -25.02
CA LYS A 59 -9.26 -13.55 -23.93
C LYS A 59 -8.42 -12.79 -22.91
N ILE A 60 -7.63 -11.81 -23.35
CA ILE A 60 -6.81 -10.97 -22.49
C ILE A 60 -7.72 -10.02 -21.71
N TYR A 61 -8.70 -9.42 -22.39
CA TYR A 61 -9.65 -8.51 -21.75
C TYR A 61 -10.49 -9.21 -20.67
N VAL A 62 -10.98 -10.43 -20.92
CA VAL A 62 -11.68 -11.22 -19.90
C VAL A 62 -10.80 -11.47 -18.68
N ARG A 63 -9.51 -11.80 -18.87
CA ARG A 63 -8.57 -11.95 -17.74
C ARG A 63 -8.39 -10.64 -16.96
N TYR A 64 -8.26 -9.52 -17.66
CA TYR A 64 -8.20 -8.20 -17.05
C TYR A 64 -9.45 -7.91 -16.20
N GLN A 65 -10.64 -8.18 -16.73
CA GLN A 65 -11.90 -8.00 -15.98
C GLN A 65 -11.93 -8.84 -14.70
N THR A 66 -11.47 -10.09 -14.75
CA THR A 66 -11.34 -10.95 -13.56
C THR A 66 -10.38 -10.35 -12.53
N ILE A 67 -9.23 -9.80 -12.96
CA ILE A 67 -8.26 -9.17 -12.07
C ILE A 67 -8.86 -7.92 -11.41
N VAL A 68 -9.55 -7.06 -12.18
CA VAL A 68 -10.24 -5.87 -11.67
C VAL A 68 -11.27 -6.28 -10.63
N SER A 69 -12.17 -7.20 -10.98
CA SER A 69 -13.22 -7.68 -10.07
C SER A 69 -12.66 -8.30 -8.79
N THR A 70 -11.60 -9.10 -8.90
CA THR A 70 -10.97 -9.74 -7.73
C THR A 70 -10.28 -8.71 -6.84
N THR A 71 -9.70 -7.66 -7.43
CA THR A 71 -9.04 -6.59 -6.69
C THR A 71 -10.06 -5.68 -5.98
N THR A 72 -11.16 -5.33 -6.64
CA THR A 72 -12.16 -4.37 -6.11
C THR A 72 -13.19 -5.00 -5.18
N SER A 73 -13.40 -6.32 -5.25
CA SER A 73 -14.34 -7.04 -4.36
C SER A 73 -13.77 -7.36 -2.98
N LYS A 74 -12.50 -7.03 -2.72
CA LYS A 74 -11.85 -7.24 -1.43
C LYS A 74 -12.56 -6.40 -0.36
N THR A 75 -13.14 -7.08 0.64
CA THR A 75 -13.92 -6.46 1.71
C THR A 75 -13.08 -5.97 2.89
N TYR A 76 -11.77 -6.24 2.87
CA TYR A 76 -10.86 -5.77 3.90
C TYR A 76 -10.35 -4.36 3.58
N ASP A 77 -10.05 -3.59 4.62
CA ASP A 77 -9.41 -2.29 4.47
C ASP A 77 -8.00 -2.48 3.90
N VAL A 78 -7.81 -2.06 2.65
CA VAL A 78 -6.52 -2.14 1.96
C VAL A 78 -5.44 -1.29 2.63
N LEU A 79 -5.78 -0.36 3.53
CA LEU A 79 -4.82 0.41 4.32
C LEU A 79 -4.50 -0.26 5.67
N ASP A 80 -5.31 -1.21 6.12
CA ASP A 80 -5.08 -1.93 7.38
C ASP A 80 -4.03 -3.02 7.19
N HIS A 81 -2.80 -2.74 7.62
CA HIS A 81 -1.67 -3.68 7.60
C HIS A 81 -1.81 -4.84 8.61
N ARG A 82 -2.77 -4.77 9.54
CA ARG A 82 -2.98 -5.82 10.57
C ARG A 82 -3.75 -7.02 10.02
N LYS A 83 -4.50 -6.84 8.93
CA LYS A 83 -5.14 -7.93 8.19
C LYS A 83 -4.18 -8.38 7.09
N LEU A 84 -3.32 -9.33 7.43
CA LEU A 84 -2.59 -10.10 6.42
C LEU A 84 -3.63 -10.87 5.60
N GLU A 85 -3.49 -10.86 4.27
CA GLU A 85 -4.29 -11.73 3.40
C GLU A 85 -4.14 -13.16 3.92
N VAL A 86 -5.24 -13.75 4.39
CA VAL A 86 -5.24 -15.16 4.81
C VAL A 86 -4.97 -15.95 3.55
N LYS A 87 -3.81 -16.61 3.54
CA LYS A 87 -3.26 -17.35 2.41
C LYS A 87 -4.11 -18.57 2.06
#